data_AF-A0A0R1GXE8-F1
#
_entry.id   AF-A0A0R1GXE8-F1
#
_cell.length_a   1.000
_cell.length_b   1.000
_cell.length_c   1.000
_cell.angle_alpha   90.00
_cell.angle_beta   90.00
_cell.angle_gamma   90.00
#
_symmetry.space_group_name_H-M   'P 1'
#
loop_
_entity.id
_entity.type
_entity.pdbx_description
1 polymer ?
#
loop_
_entity_poly.entity_id
_entity_poly.type
_entity_poly.pdbx_seq_one_letter_code
_entity_poly.pdbx_strand_id
1 'polypeptide(L)'
;MTDMDNNLEGFASKVIENYAVGQEIDLKNMILIAATQGKTNLSISARFPRAEFLNELKAQGFSFEQLGDKLVFDWSDLVFNGGSDD
;
A
#
# COMPACT_ATOMS: atom_id res chain seq x y z
N MET A 1 -14.25 -4.19 -37.88
CA MET A 1 -14.75 -3.41 -36.73
C MET A 1 -14.11 -4.06 -35.51
N THR A 2 -12.80 -3.85 -35.31
CA THR A 2 -11.99 -4.70 -34.40
C THR A 2 -10.73 -4.02 -33.86
N ASP A 3 -10.38 -2.83 -34.34
CA ASP A 3 -9.19 -2.08 -33.84
C ASP A 3 -9.52 -1.10 -32.70
N MET A 4 -10.79 -0.72 -32.52
CA MET A 4 -11.20 0.20 -31.44
C MET A 4 -11.37 -0.47 -30.08
N ASP A 5 -11.79 -1.74 -30.02
CA ASP A 5 -11.93 -2.50 -28.78
C ASP A 5 -10.56 -2.78 -28.11
N ASN A 6 -9.56 -3.20 -28.89
CA ASN A 6 -8.20 -3.45 -28.38
C ASN A 6 -7.53 -2.19 -27.80
N ASN A 7 -7.84 -1.02 -28.36
CA ASN A 7 -7.27 0.23 -27.87
C ASN A 7 -7.92 0.64 -26.53
N LEU A 8 -9.25 0.47 -26.40
CA LEU A 8 -9.98 0.78 -25.16
C LEU A 8 -9.54 -0.10 -23.99
N GLU A 9 -9.32 -1.40 -24.20
CA GLU A 9 -8.82 -2.31 -23.17
C GLU A 9 -7.39 -1.93 -22.71
N GLY A 10 -6.53 -1.53 -23.65
CA GLY A 10 -5.17 -1.03 -23.35
C GLY A 10 -5.16 0.31 -22.61
N PHE A 11 -6.08 1.22 -22.94
CA PHE A 11 -6.25 2.49 -22.22
C PHE A 11 -6.82 2.27 -20.82
N ALA A 12 -7.84 1.44 -20.66
CA ALA A 12 -8.43 1.11 -19.37
C ALA A 12 -7.39 0.46 -18.44
N SER A 13 -6.60 -0.49 -18.96
CA SER A 13 -5.51 -1.13 -18.19
C SER A 13 -4.47 -0.13 -17.71
N LYS A 14 -4.05 0.81 -18.56
CA LYS A 14 -3.10 1.89 -18.16
C LYS A 14 -3.69 2.87 -17.15
N VAL A 15 -4.99 3.18 -17.25
CA VAL A 15 -5.67 4.06 -16.27
C VAL A 15 -5.76 3.35 -14.91
N ILE A 16 -6.12 2.07 -14.90
CA ILE A 16 -6.17 1.24 -13.69
C ILE A 16 -4.78 1.12 -13.06
N GLU A 17 -3.73 0.88 -13.87
CA GLU A 17 -2.36 0.77 -13.39
C GLU A 17 -1.85 2.10 -12.80
N ASN A 18 -2.05 3.23 -13.50
CA ASN A 18 -1.66 4.54 -12.98
C ASN A 18 -2.44 4.91 -11.70
N TYR A 19 -3.73 4.55 -11.63
CA TYR A 19 -4.54 4.76 -10.44
C TYR A 19 -4.05 3.90 -9.26
N ALA A 20 -3.64 2.66 -9.51
CA ALA A 20 -3.04 1.81 -8.49
C ALA A 20 -1.69 2.36 -7.99
N VAL A 21 -0.83 2.82 -8.90
CA VAL A 21 0.45 3.46 -8.55
C VAL A 21 0.24 4.74 -7.71
N GLY A 22 -0.72 5.58 -8.09
CA GLY A 22 -1.05 6.78 -7.33
C GLY A 22 -1.52 6.47 -5.90
N GLN A 23 -2.31 5.40 -5.72
CA GLN A 23 -2.76 4.96 -4.41
C GLN A 23 -1.64 4.35 -3.55
N GLU A 24 -0.68 3.65 -4.15
CA GLU A 24 0.49 3.14 -3.43
C GLU A 24 1.38 4.28 -2.90
N ILE A 25 1.54 5.35 -3.68
CA ILE A 25 2.26 6.56 -3.25
C ILE A 25 1.53 7.21 -2.07
N ASP A 26 0.21 7.35 -2.14
CA ASP A 26 -0.61 7.92 -1.07
C ASP A 26 -0.48 7.09 0.22
N LEU A 27 -0.58 5.76 0.11
CA LEU A 27 -0.42 4.85 1.24
C LEU A 27 0.98 4.92 1.87
N LYS A 28 2.04 4.98 1.07
CA LYS A 28 3.41 5.19 1.58
C LYS A 28 3.52 6.51 2.35
N ASN A 29 2.93 7.59 1.83
CA ASN A 29 2.90 8.88 2.52
C ASN A 29 2.11 8.81 3.83
N MET A 30 0.96 8.12 3.86
CA MET A 30 0.18 7.93 5.07
C MET A 30 0.96 7.15 6.14
N ILE A 31 1.67 6.08 5.75
CA ILE A 31 2.54 5.31 6.65
C ILE A 31 3.66 6.20 7.20
N LEU A 32 4.32 6.98 6.35
CA LEU A 32 5.39 7.90 6.76
C LEU A 32 4.86 8.99 7.74
N ILE A 33 3.70 9.58 7.45
CA ILE A 33 3.07 10.57 8.33
C ILE A 33 2.68 9.92 9.67
N ALA A 34 2.12 8.71 9.65
CA ALA A 34 1.80 7.99 10.88
C ALA A 34 3.07 7.70 11.71
N ALA A 35 4.15 7.24 11.07
CA ALA A 35 5.43 6.98 11.72
C ALA A 35 6.05 8.25 12.33
N THR A 36 6.03 9.39 11.61
CA THR A 36 6.52 10.68 12.15
C THR A 36 5.66 11.22 13.31
N GLN A 37 4.40 10.79 13.41
CA GLN A 37 3.54 11.05 14.57
C GLN A 37 3.76 10.07 15.73
N GLY A 38 4.72 9.15 15.62
CA GLY A 38 4.99 8.11 16.63
C GLY A 38 3.97 6.97 16.63
N LYS A 39 3.17 6.82 15.58
CA LYS A 39 2.25 5.68 15.43
C LYS A 39 2.98 4.49 14.83
N THR A 40 2.56 3.31 15.26
CA THR A 40 3.10 2.02 14.80
C THR A 40 2.09 1.22 13.97
N ASN A 41 0.92 1.79 13.73
CA ASN A 41 -0.12 1.17 12.92
C ASN A 41 -0.92 2.21 12.13
N LEU A 42 -1.55 1.75 11.06
CA LEU A 42 -2.43 2.53 10.21
C LEU A 42 -3.57 1.65 9.71
N SER A 43 -4.79 2.14 9.77
CA SER A 43 -5.95 1.50 9.17
C SER A 43 -6.41 2.28 7.94
N ILE A 44 -6.50 1.59 6.81
CA ILE A 44 -7.07 2.10 5.57
C ILE A 44 -8.22 1.21 5.12
N SER A 45 -8.98 1.58 4.09
CA SER A 45 -9.99 0.65 3.56
C SER A 45 -9.32 -0.47 2.74
N ALA A 46 -9.92 -1.65 2.68
CA ALA A 46 -9.35 -2.84 2.06
C ALA A 46 -9.29 -2.78 0.52
N ARG A 47 -9.96 -1.79 -0.10
CA ARG A 47 -9.97 -1.57 -1.56
C ARG A 47 -8.65 -1.07 -2.15
N PHE A 48 -7.65 -0.82 -1.31
CA PHE A 48 -6.57 0.11 -1.60
C PHE A 48 -5.29 -0.51 -2.19
N PRO A 49 -4.79 -1.68 -1.76
CA PRO A 49 -3.48 -2.14 -2.23
C PRO A 49 -3.53 -3.37 -3.15
N ARG A 50 -2.66 -3.35 -4.18
CA ARG A 50 -2.34 -4.52 -4.99
C ARG A 50 -1.62 -5.56 -4.14
N ALA A 51 -1.78 -6.85 -4.49
CA ALA A 51 -1.11 -7.93 -3.78
C ALA A 51 0.43 -7.82 -3.81
N GLU A 52 1.00 -7.33 -4.92
CA GLU A 52 2.45 -7.10 -5.04
C GLU A 52 2.95 -6.09 -4.00
N PHE A 53 2.24 -4.97 -3.85
CA PHE A 53 2.58 -3.95 -2.87
C PHE A 53 2.48 -4.45 -1.42
N LEU A 54 1.45 -5.25 -1.12
CA LEU A 54 1.34 -5.91 0.19
C LEU A 54 2.51 -6.86 0.46
N ASN A 55 2.94 -7.60 -0.56
CA ASN A 55 4.10 -8.48 -0.44
C ASN A 55 5.39 -7.67 -0.21
N GLU A 56 5.58 -6.53 -0.87
CA GLU A 56 6.73 -5.64 -0.63
C GLU A 56 6.76 -5.10 0.80
N LEU A 57 5.61 -4.70 1.34
CA LEU A 57 5.51 -4.26 2.73
C LEU A 57 5.78 -5.42 3.70
N LYS A 58 5.26 -6.62 3.41
CA LYS A 58 5.56 -7.82 4.21
C LYS A 58 7.03 -8.17 4.24
N ALA A 59 7.71 -8.05 3.09
CA ALA A 59 9.14 -8.30 2.97
C ALA A 59 9.98 -7.29 3.77
N GLN A 60 9.45 -6.07 3.95
CA GLN A 60 10.03 -5.06 4.82
C GLN A 60 9.68 -5.26 6.31
N GLY A 61 8.90 -6.30 6.64
CA GLY A 61 8.50 -6.69 7.98
C GLY A 61 7.25 -5.98 8.52
N PHE A 62 6.47 -5.34 7.65
CA PHE A 62 5.13 -4.89 8.02
C PHE A 62 4.20 -6.09 8.16
N SER A 63 3.38 -6.08 9.19
CA SER A 63 2.24 -6.99 9.35
C SER A 63 0.98 -6.31 8.84
N PHE A 64 0.05 -7.09 8.29
CA PHE A 64 -1.25 -6.56 7.91
C PHE A 64 -2.37 -7.55 8.25
N GLU A 65 -3.50 -7.00 8.68
CA GLU A 65 -4.71 -7.73 9.03
C GLU A 65 -5.92 -7.10 8.35
N GLN A 66 -6.77 -7.93 7.76
CA GLN A 66 -8.02 -7.47 7.17
C GLN A 66 -9.15 -7.55 8.21
N LEU A 67 -9.71 -6.40 8.56
CA LEU A 67 -10.85 -6.26 9.47
C LEU A 67 -12.06 -5.73 8.69
N GLY A 68 -12.83 -6.65 8.10
CA GLY A 68 -13.98 -6.32 7.27
C GLY A 68 -13.57 -5.57 5.99
N ASP A 69 -14.08 -4.35 5.81
CA ASP A 69 -13.71 -3.47 4.69
C ASP A 69 -12.44 -2.64 4.99
N LYS A 70 -11.71 -2.94 6.06
CA LYS A 70 -10.47 -2.24 6.42
C LYS A 70 -9.28 -3.17 6.35
N LEU A 71 -8.14 -2.61 5.94
CA LEU A 71 -6.83 -3.23 6.05
C LEU A 71 -6.03 -2.43 7.09
N VAL A 72 -5.60 -3.13 8.14
CA VAL A 72 -4.76 -2.57 9.18
C VAL A 72 -3.33 -3.00 8.92
N PHE A 73 -2.43 -2.03 8.79
CA PHE A 73 -1.00 -2.22 8.75
C PHE A 73 -0.45 -1.99 10.15
N ASP A 74 0.39 -2.90 10.64
CA ASP A 74 1.14 -2.76 11.88
C ASP A 74 2.63 -2.95 11.59
N TRP A 75 3.45 -2.09 12.16
CA TRP A 75 4.91 -2.11 12.08
C TRP A 75 5.54 -1.80 13.43
N SER A 76 4.83 -2.09 14.52
CA SER A 76 5.37 -1.94 15.87
C SER A 76 6.66 -2.73 16.07
N ASP A 77 6.76 -3.89 15.43
CA ASP A 77 7.93 -4.76 15.44
C ASP A 77 9.14 -4.16 14.69
N LEU A 78 8.91 -3.28 13.69
CA LEU A 78 9.98 -2.60 12.95
C LEU A 78 10.62 -1.46 13.73
N VAL A 79 9.86 -0.81 14.61
CA VAL A 79 10.36 0.29 15.45
C VAL A 79 11.38 -0.20 16.48
N PHE A 80 11.41 -1.50 16.78
CA PHE A 80 12.36 -2.11 17.73
C PHE A 80 13.73 -2.48 17.16
N ASN A 81 13.98 -2.32 15.86
CA ASN A 81 15.31 -2.55 15.26
C ASN A 81 16.09 -1.27 14.91
N GLY A 82 15.57 -0.09 15.27
CA GLY A 82 16.34 1.15 15.33
C GLY A 82 17.19 1.18 16.59
N GLY A 83 18.12 0.22 16.69
CA GLY A 83 19.08 0.15 17.78
C GLY A 83 19.75 1.50 17.98
N SER A 84 19.69 1.95 19.23
CA SER A 84 20.52 2.99 19.80
C SER A 84 21.97 2.79 19.37
N ASP A 85 22.46 3.60 18.45
CA ASP A 85 23.90 3.86 18.30
C ASP A 85 24.21 4.95 19.33
N ASP A 86 24.57 4.50 20.54
CA ASP A 86 25.21 5.30 21.61
C ASP A 86 26.68 5.57 21.25
#